data_AF-A0AA36JHK5-F1
#
_entry.id   AF-A0AA36JHK5-F1
#
_cell.length_a   1.000
_cell.length_b   1.000
_cell.length_c   1.000
_cell.angle_alpha   90.00
_cell.angle_beta   90.00
_cell.angle_gamma   90.00
#
_symmetry.space_group_name_H-M   'P 1'
#
loop_
_entity.id
_entity.type
_entity.pdbx_description
1 polymer ?
#
loop_
_entity_poly.entity_id
_entity_poly.type
_entity_poly.pdbx_seq_one_letter_code
_entity_poly.pdbx_strand_id
1 'polypeptide(L)'
;MSEWSSLAPSMFCGDGQYVGDGGAALERLWAGLRWREIRNCPGRYTTPDKEARELNPSQLLRKLGLDQLEPLMLRLPGKDPILMVRLVGGGGLLSYLKGGSLFVHTFNTESGLIRKVDALQWPDSELRRLLEPESRSCAEAFRGCLAVLPFLLDSEK
;
A
#
# COMPACT_ATOMS: atom_id res chain seq x y z
N MET A 1 -8.10 -29.38 30.35
CA MET A 1 -7.58 -29.43 28.97
C MET A 1 -7.83 -28.07 28.36
N SER A 2 -6.80 -27.24 28.37
CA SER A 2 -6.89 -25.81 28.15
C SER A 2 -6.84 -25.52 26.65
N GLU A 3 -7.95 -25.06 26.07
CA GLU A 3 -8.01 -24.55 24.70
C GLU A 3 -7.28 -23.20 24.61
N TRP A 4 -5.99 -23.25 24.29
CA TRP A 4 -5.26 -22.09 23.79
C TRP A 4 -5.16 -22.23 22.27
N SER A 5 -6.30 -22.08 21.58
CA SER A 5 -6.28 -21.91 20.13
C SER A 5 -6.02 -20.42 19.87
N SER A 6 -4.83 -20.16 19.33
CA SER A 6 -4.26 -18.84 19.05
C SER A 6 -5.23 -17.93 18.29
N LEU A 7 -5.69 -16.86 18.94
CA LEU A 7 -6.22 -15.68 18.27
C LEU A 7 -5.04 -14.89 17.70
N ALA A 8 -4.40 -15.40 16.65
CA ALA A 8 -3.68 -14.50 15.76
C ALA A 8 -4.74 -13.57 15.17
N PRO A 9 -4.64 -12.23 15.31
CA PRO A 9 -5.57 -11.32 14.65
C PRO A 9 -5.56 -11.69 13.16
N SER A 10 -6.75 -11.94 12.62
CA SER A 10 -6.92 -12.31 11.21
C SER A 10 -6.23 -11.25 10.37
N MET A 11 -5.10 -11.59 9.76
CA MET A 11 -4.39 -10.69 8.87
C MET A 11 -5.35 -10.25 7.78
N PHE A 12 -5.40 -8.96 7.49
CA PHE A 12 -6.12 -8.37 6.40
C PHE A 12 -5.61 -9.01 5.11
N CYS A 13 -6.45 -9.86 4.56
CA CYS A 13 -6.36 -10.40 3.22
C CYS A 13 -7.56 -9.79 2.51
N GLY A 14 -7.33 -8.97 1.49
CA GLY A 14 -8.33 -8.23 0.73
C GLY A 14 -9.40 -9.12 0.08
N ASP A 15 -9.51 -9.14 -1.25
CA ASP A 15 -10.35 -10.15 -1.93
C ASP A 15 -9.60 -11.47 -2.18
N GLY A 16 -8.29 -11.51 -1.86
CA GLY A 16 -7.46 -12.72 -1.93
C GLY A 16 -7.22 -13.23 -3.35
N GLN A 17 -7.55 -12.44 -4.37
CA GLN A 17 -7.46 -12.83 -5.76
C GLN A 17 -6.05 -12.64 -6.34
N TYR A 18 -5.20 -11.84 -5.68
CA TYR A 18 -3.86 -11.46 -6.13
C TYR A 18 -2.83 -11.54 -4.99
N VAL A 19 -1.58 -11.82 -5.36
CA VAL A 19 -0.44 -11.73 -4.43
C VAL A 19 -0.32 -10.27 -3.99
N GLY A 20 -0.42 -10.03 -2.67
CA GLY A 20 -0.35 -8.69 -2.11
C GLY A 20 -1.69 -7.99 -1.90
N ASP A 21 -2.82 -8.72 -2.00
CA ASP A 21 -4.11 -8.22 -1.49
C ASP A 21 -4.14 -8.05 0.04
N GLY A 22 -3.03 -8.37 0.73
CA GLY A 22 -2.82 -8.15 2.14
C GLY A 22 -1.37 -7.80 2.46
N GLY A 23 -1.04 -7.68 3.74
CA GLY A 23 0.33 -7.42 4.19
C GLY A 23 0.39 -6.38 5.30
N ALA A 24 1.55 -6.27 5.96
CA ALA A 24 1.68 -5.45 7.17
C ALA A 24 1.37 -3.96 6.95
N ALA A 25 1.72 -3.41 5.77
CA ALA A 25 1.41 -2.01 5.46
C ALA A 25 -0.09 -1.79 5.19
N LEU A 26 -0.72 -2.69 4.43
CA LEU A 26 -2.17 -2.67 4.20
C LEU A 26 -2.94 -2.85 5.52
N GLU A 27 -2.51 -3.79 6.38
CA GLU A 27 -3.07 -4.03 7.71
C GLU A 27 -3.03 -2.77 8.57
N ARG A 28 -1.88 -2.08 8.64
CA ARG A 28 -1.76 -0.83 9.41
C ARG A 28 -2.71 0.24 8.90
N LEU A 29 -2.83 0.38 7.58
CA LEU A 29 -3.76 1.34 6.99
C LEU A 29 -5.22 0.97 7.30
N TRP A 30 -5.55 -0.31 7.17
CA TRP A 30 -6.88 -0.87 7.44
C TRP A 30 -7.29 -0.69 8.91
N ALA A 31 -6.43 -1.06 9.85
CA ALA A 31 -6.69 -0.97 11.29
C ALA A 31 -6.70 0.47 11.81
N GLY A 32 -5.99 1.39 11.15
CA GLY A 32 -5.80 2.76 11.61
C GLY A 32 -6.95 3.72 11.32
N LEU A 33 -7.88 3.37 10.42
CA LEU A 33 -8.99 4.22 10.01
C LEU A 33 -10.26 3.40 9.76
N ARG A 34 -11.40 4.08 9.72
CA ARG A 34 -12.62 3.44 9.21
C ARG A 34 -12.65 3.50 7.70
N TRP A 35 -12.79 2.34 7.09
CA TRP A 35 -12.90 2.18 5.65
C TRP A 35 -14.27 1.66 5.26
N ARG A 36 -14.79 2.12 4.13
CA ARG A 36 -16.03 1.65 3.53
C ARG A 36 -15.77 1.28 2.09
N GLU A 37 -16.11 0.06 1.71
CA GLU A 37 -15.97 -0.37 0.33
C GLU A 37 -16.85 0.47 -0.57
N ILE A 38 -16.30 0.86 -1.72
CA ILE A 38 -17.03 1.61 -2.73
C ILE A 38 -17.95 0.62 -3.46
N ARG A 39 -19.23 0.95 -3.55
CA ARG A 39 -20.25 0.12 -4.21
C ARG A 39 -19.78 -0.27 -5.63
N ASN A 40 -19.84 -1.57 -5.93
CA ASN A 40 -19.45 -2.17 -7.20
C ASN A 40 -17.96 -1.93 -7.58
N CYS A 41 -17.10 -1.65 -6.60
CA CYS A 41 -15.66 -1.47 -6.78
C CYS A 41 -14.91 -2.34 -5.76
N PRO A 42 -14.91 -3.68 -5.94
CA PRO A 42 -14.30 -4.58 -4.97
C PRO A 42 -12.84 -4.25 -4.73
N GLY A 43 -12.39 -4.34 -3.47
CA GLY A 43 -11.01 -4.04 -3.11
C GLY A 43 -10.67 -2.55 -3.07
N ARG A 44 -11.66 -1.66 -3.20
CA ARG A 44 -11.47 -0.20 -3.13
C ARG A 44 -12.34 0.39 -2.03
N TYR A 45 -11.72 1.08 -1.09
CA TYR A 45 -12.39 1.56 0.10
C TYR A 45 -12.09 3.04 0.31
N THR A 46 -13.10 3.80 0.69
CA THR A 46 -12.97 5.21 1.06
C THR A 46 -13.15 5.40 2.56
N THR A 47 -12.51 6.41 3.13
CA THR A 47 -12.69 6.76 4.55
C THR A 47 -13.62 7.96 4.71
N PRO A 48 -14.63 7.89 5.59
CA PRO A 48 -15.45 9.02 5.97
C PRO A 48 -14.82 9.87 7.09
N ASP A 49 -13.67 9.46 7.64
CA ASP A 49 -13.07 10.11 8.81
C ASP A 49 -12.61 11.53 8.46
N LYS A 50 -13.14 12.53 9.18
CA LYS A 50 -12.95 13.96 8.87
C LYS A 50 -11.49 14.37 8.98
N GLU A 51 -10.84 13.98 10.07
CA GLU A 51 -9.44 14.31 10.33
C GLU A 51 -8.53 13.73 9.23
N ALA A 52 -8.79 12.49 8.78
CA ALA A 52 -8.02 11.90 7.69
C ALA A 52 -8.12 12.74 6.42
N ARG A 53 -9.30 13.29 6.10
CA ARG A 53 -9.53 14.10 4.89
C ARG A 53 -8.89 15.49 4.92
N GLU A 54 -8.43 15.95 6.08
CA GLU A 54 -7.68 17.20 6.22
C GLU A 54 -6.17 16.99 6.02
N LEU A 55 -5.71 15.74 6.07
CA LEU A 55 -4.30 15.38 5.91
C LEU A 55 -4.00 15.06 4.44
N ASN A 56 -2.87 15.55 3.96
CA ASN A 56 -2.33 15.03 2.71
C ASN A 56 -1.84 13.57 2.89
N PRO A 57 -1.60 12.82 1.82
CA PRO A 57 -1.27 11.40 1.92
C PRO A 57 0.00 11.11 2.73
N SER A 58 1.06 11.91 2.59
CA SER A 58 2.29 11.74 3.39
C SER A 58 2.03 11.96 4.88
N GLN A 59 1.24 12.97 5.23
CA GLN A 59 0.86 13.25 6.62
C GLN A 59 0.00 12.13 7.20
N LEU A 60 -0.98 11.64 6.43
CA LEU A 60 -1.83 10.53 6.84
C LEU A 60 -1.02 9.26 7.08
N LEU A 61 -0.12 8.91 6.16
CA LEU A 61 0.73 7.73 6.28
C LEU A 61 1.70 7.84 7.46
N ARG A 62 2.30 9.01 7.68
CA ARG A 62 3.15 9.26 8.86
C ARG A 62 2.39 9.06 10.17
N LYS A 63 1.15 9.56 10.26
CA LYS A 63 0.28 9.35 11.43
C LYS A 63 0.03 7.86 11.71
N LEU A 64 0.04 7.03 10.67
CA LEU A 64 -0.17 5.58 10.74
C LEU A 64 1.13 4.77 10.86
N GLY A 65 2.29 5.44 11.02
CA GLY A 65 3.59 4.79 11.12
C GLY A 65 4.07 4.15 9.80
N LEU A 66 3.71 4.77 8.67
CA LEU A 66 4.12 4.43 7.30
C LEU A 66 4.89 5.60 6.66
N ASP A 67 5.80 6.18 7.41
CA ASP A 67 6.51 7.43 7.15
C ASP A 67 7.55 7.37 6.01
N GLN A 68 7.94 6.17 5.58
CA GLN A 68 8.94 5.95 4.53
C GLN A 68 8.37 6.03 3.09
N LEU A 69 7.06 6.25 2.95
CA LEU A 69 6.38 6.16 1.66
C LEU A 69 6.01 7.54 1.12
N GLU A 70 6.58 7.88 -0.04
CA GLU A 70 6.34 9.17 -0.69
C GLU A 70 5.29 9.07 -1.81
N PRO A 71 4.30 9.98 -1.87
CA PRO A 71 3.30 9.99 -2.94
C PRO A 71 3.87 10.44 -4.28
N LEU A 72 3.55 9.70 -5.34
CA LEU A 72 3.71 10.16 -6.71
C LEU A 72 2.48 10.96 -7.15
N MET A 73 2.70 12.16 -7.67
CA MET A 73 1.64 13.00 -8.22
C MET A 73 1.40 12.70 -9.70
N LEU A 74 0.14 12.45 -10.03
CA LEU A 74 -0.31 12.01 -11.34
C LEU A 74 -1.21 13.06 -11.94
N ARG A 75 -0.88 13.45 -13.18
CA ARG A 75 -1.65 14.43 -13.93
C ARG A 75 -2.20 13.75 -15.18
N LEU A 76 -3.49 13.43 -15.14
CA LEU A 76 -4.20 12.86 -16.26
C LEU A 76 -5.00 13.97 -16.96
N PRO A 77 -4.97 14.08 -18.29
CA PRO A 77 -5.75 15.08 -19.01
C PRO A 77 -7.24 15.03 -18.63
N GLY A 78 -7.81 16.20 -18.30
CA GLY A 78 -9.23 16.31 -17.94
C GLY A 78 -9.62 15.72 -16.58
N LYS A 79 -8.66 15.37 -15.72
CA LYS A 79 -8.90 14.85 -14.35
C LYS A 79 -8.12 15.67 -13.32
N ASP A 80 -8.64 15.71 -12.10
CA ASP A 80 -7.91 16.29 -10.96
C ASP A 80 -6.62 15.50 -10.70
N PRO A 81 -5.54 16.15 -10.23
CA PRO A 81 -4.32 15.46 -9.85
C PRO A 81 -4.59 14.40 -8.79
N ILE A 82 -4.04 13.21 -9.00
CA ILE A 82 -4.12 12.08 -8.08
C ILE A 82 -2.74 11.89 -7.44
N LEU A 83 -2.68 11.83 -6.13
CA LEU A 83 -1.52 11.41 -5.37
C LEU A 83 -1.64 9.91 -5.10
N MET A 84 -0.68 9.12 -5.57
CA MET A 84 -0.62 7.68 -5.37
C MET A 84 0.55 7.29 -4.48
N VAL A 85 0.29 6.40 -3.53
CA VAL A 85 1.33 5.70 -2.77
C VAL A 85 1.17 4.21 -2.99
N ARG A 86 2.26 3.57 -3.42
CA ARG A 86 2.37 2.11 -3.46
C ARG A 86 2.79 1.61 -2.07
N LEU A 87 2.08 0.63 -1.54
CA LEU A 87 2.43 0.03 -0.24
C LEU A 87 3.35 -1.18 -0.46
N VAL A 88 4.32 -1.36 0.44
CA VAL A 88 5.18 -2.55 0.44
C VAL A 88 4.32 -3.78 0.72
N GLY A 89 4.46 -4.80 -0.12
CA GLY A 89 3.68 -6.03 -0.03
C GLY A 89 2.38 -6.02 -0.83
N GLY A 90 2.00 -4.89 -1.46
CA GLY A 90 0.86 -4.82 -2.38
C GLY A 90 -0.16 -3.75 -2.02
N GLY A 91 -1.10 -3.50 -2.93
CA GLY A 91 -2.10 -2.44 -2.86
C GLY A 91 -1.54 -1.02 -2.80
N GLY A 92 -2.36 -0.07 -2.37
CA GLY A 92 -1.98 1.33 -2.39
C GLY A 92 -3.03 2.31 -1.90
N LEU A 93 -2.57 3.52 -1.61
CA LEU A 93 -3.41 4.65 -1.28
C LEU A 93 -3.49 5.59 -2.48
N LEU A 94 -4.70 5.86 -2.95
CA LEU A 94 -4.98 6.89 -3.96
C LEU A 94 -5.70 8.05 -3.30
N SER A 95 -5.25 9.27 -3.58
CA SER A 95 -5.83 10.47 -2.98
C SER A 95 -5.96 11.58 -4.01
N TYR A 96 -7.03 12.34 -3.96
CA TYR A 96 -7.16 13.56 -4.76
C TYR A 96 -7.78 14.67 -3.93
N LEU A 97 -7.52 15.92 -4.33
CA LEU A 97 -8.02 17.10 -3.62
C LEU A 97 -9.41 17.47 -4.16
N LYS A 98 -10.43 17.32 -3.34
CA LYS A 98 -11.81 17.70 -3.65
C LYS A 98 -12.08 19.13 -3.22
N GLY A 99 -12.49 19.98 -4.15
CA GLY A 99 -12.87 21.37 -3.87
C GLY A 99 -11.73 22.20 -3.28
N GLY A 100 -10.48 21.85 -3.58
CA GLY A 100 -9.29 22.60 -3.17
C GLY A 100 -8.91 22.54 -1.68
N SER A 101 -9.66 21.82 -0.84
CA SER A 101 -9.50 21.90 0.63
C SER A 101 -9.51 20.55 1.35
N LEU A 102 -10.15 19.52 0.78
CA LEU A 102 -10.27 18.22 1.44
C LEU A 102 -9.75 17.11 0.54
N PHE A 103 -8.98 16.21 1.11
CA PHE A 103 -8.58 15.00 0.42
C PHE A 103 -9.70 13.96 0.42
N VAL A 104 -9.78 13.21 -0.68
CA VAL A 104 -10.54 11.98 -0.76
C VAL A 104 -9.55 10.85 -0.89
N HIS A 105 -9.36 10.11 0.20
CA HIS A 105 -8.50 8.94 0.24
C HIS A 105 -9.28 7.69 -0.15
N THR A 106 -8.64 6.86 -0.97
CA THR A 106 -9.09 5.53 -1.31
C THR A 106 -7.96 4.54 -1.02
N PHE A 107 -8.17 3.68 -0.04
CA PHE A 107 -7.39 2.47 0.18
C PHE A 107 -7.74 1.45 -0.89
N ASN A 108 -6.74 0.81 -1.48
CA ASN A 108 -6.94 -0.22 -2.50
C ASN A 108 -6.09 -1.44 -2.14
N THR A 109 -6.70 -2.62 -2.22
CA THR A 109 -5.98 -3.89 -2.31
C THR A 109 -5.17 -3.93 -3.61
N GLU A 110 -4.33 -4.95 -3.80
CA GLU A 110 -3.58 -5.12 -5.05
C GLU A 110 -4.52 -5.15 -6.25
N SER A 111 -5.51 -6.03 -6.16
CA SER A 111 -6.53 -6.25 -7.16
C SER A 111 -7.32 -4.98 -7.48
N GLY A 112 -7.74 -4.24 -6.45
CA GLY A 112 -8.47 -2.99 -6.56
C GLY A 112 -7.64 -1.89 -7.21
N LEU A 113 -6.34 -1.85 -6.91
CA LEU A 113 -5.42 -0.88 -7.47
C LEU A 113 -5.16 -1.15 -8.96
N ILE A 114 -4.88 -2.39 -9.35
CA ILE A 114 -4.66 -2.78 -10.75
C ILE A 114 -5.87 -2.39 -11.60
N ARG A 115 -7.08 -2.80 -11.19
CA ARG A 115 -8.32 -2.44 -11.90
C ARG A 115 -8.51 -0.93 -12.02
N LYS A 116 -8.14 -0.18 -10.97
CA LYS A 116 -8.27 1.28 -10.97
C LYS A 116 -7.25 1.92 -11.91
N VAL A 117 -6.02 1.45 -11.89
CA VAL A 117 -4.93 1.86 -12.78
C VAL A 117 -5.33 1.65 -14.25
N ASP A 118 -5.82 0.46 -14.58
CA ASP A 118 -6.26 0.11 -15.94
C ASP A 118 -7.39 1.06 -16.40
N ALA A 119 -8.39 1.28 -15.53
CA ALA A 119 -9.50 2.19 -15.82
C ALA A 119 -9.07 3.67 -15.92
N LEU A 120 -7.93 4.05 -15.34
CA LEU A 120 -7.39 5.40 -15.48
C LEU A 120 -6.65 5.59 -16.81
N GLN A 121 -6.37 4.51 -17.56
CA GLN A 121 -5.54 4.51 -18.77
C GLN A 121 -4.21 5.22 -18.53
N TRP A 122 -3.59 4.91 -17.41
CA TRP A 122 -2.39 5.57 -16.99
C TRP A 122 -1.22 5.14 -17.89
N PRO A 123 -0.39 6.07 -18.42
CA PRO A 123 0.75 5.70 -19.25
C PRO A 123 1.65 4.63 -18.62
N ASP A 124 1.90 3.57 -19.39
CA ASP A 124 2.68 2.38 -19.01
C ASP A 124 4.06 2.70 -18.41
N SER A 125 4.71 3.78 -18.85
CA SER A 125 6.04 4.17 -18.35
C SER A 125 6.03 4.56 -16.87
N GLU A 126 4.98 5.22 -16.40
CA GLU A 126 4.82 5.61 -14.99
C GLU A 126 4.30 4.43 -14.15
N LEU A 127 3.43 3.60 -14.74
CA LEU A 127 2.94 2.39 -14.10
C LEU A 127 4.04 1.37 -13.86
N ARG A 128 4.93 1.14 -14.83
CA ARG A 128 6.08 0.25 -14.66
C ARG A 128 6.96 0.72 -13.51
N ARG A 129 7.25 2.01 -13.41
CA ARG A 129 8.05 2.56 -12.30
C ARG A 129 7.39 2.34 -10.93
N LEU A 130 6.07 2.32 -10.86
CA LEU A 130 5.30 2.16 -9.62
C LEU A 130 4.98 0.71 -9.25
N LEU A 131 4.78 -0.14 -10.26
CA LEU A 131 4.40 -1.54 -10.12
C LEU A 131 5.63 -2.46 -10.19
N GLU A 132 6.77 -1.97 -10.68
CA GLU A 132 8.03 -2.66 -10.49
C GLU A 132 8.20 -2.86 -8.98
N PRO A 133 8.23 -4.12 -8.51
CA PRO A 133 8.52 -4.36 -7.11
C PRO A 133 9.85 -3.69 -6.87
N GLU A 134 9.91 -2.74 -5.93
CA GLU A 134 11.19 -2.32 -5.39
C GLU A 134 11.85 -3.60 -4.90
N SER A 135 12.76 -4.12 -5.72
CA SER A 135 13.63 -5.26 -5.45
C SER A 135 14.60 -4.94 -4.32
N ARG A 136 14.35 -3.86 -3.57
CA ARG A 136 15.18 -3.34 -2.50
C ARG A 136 15.12 -4.24 -1.27
N SER A 137 13.95 -4.70 -0.81
CA SER A 137 13.92 -5.50 0.43
C SER A 137 14.52 -6.91 0.27
N CYS A 138 14.23 -7.62 -0.84
CA CYS A 138 14.83 -8.94 -1.07
C CYS A 138 16.30 -8.84 -1.50
N ALA A 139 16.69 -7.88 -2.37
CA ALA A 139 18.08 -7.80 -2.79
C ALA A 139 19.01 -7.21 -1.71
N GLU A 140 18.54 -6.31 -0.85
CA GLU A 140 19.33 -5.81 0.28
C GLU A 140 19.43 -6.84 1.40
N ALA A 141 18.34 -7.55 1.73
CA ALA A 141 18.40 -8.68 2.66
C ALA A 141 19.29 -9.81 2.11
N PHE A 142 19.18 -10.13 0.81
CA PHE A 142 20.03 -11.12 0.17
C PHE A 142 21.49 -10.66 0.07
N ARG A 143 21.77 -9.38 -0.24
CA ARG A 143 23.15 -8.82 -0.19
C ARG A 143 23.70 -8.82 1.23
N GLY A 144 22.88 -8.53 2.23
CA GLY A 144 23.23 -8.66 3.64
C GLY A 144 23.62 -10.09 3.98
N CYS A 145 22.82 -11.08 3.58
CA CYS A 145 23.13 -12.50 3.76
C CYS A 145 24.41 -12.93 3.01
N LEU A 146 24.62 -12.44 1.77
CA LEU A 146 25.83 -12.70 1.01
C LEU A 146 27.08 -12.08 1.66
N ALA A 147 26.95 -10.93 2.32
CA ALA A 147 28.06 -10.27 3.01
C ALA A 147 28.53 -11.01 4.27
N VAL A 148 27.69 -11.87 4.85
CA VAL A 148 28.05 -12.74 6.00
C VAL A 148 28.55 -14.12 5.57
N LEU A 149 28.38 -14.53 4.31
CA LEU A 149 28.85 -15.83 3.83
C LEU A 149 30.37 -16.06 4.03
N PRO A 150 31.26 -15.07 3.84
CA PRO A 150 32.68 -15.27 4.13
C PRO A 150 32.95 -15.64 5.60
N PHE A 151 32.19 -15.08 6.54
CA PHE A 151 32.34 -15.36 7.97
C PHE A 151 31.80 -16.74 8.39
N LEU A 152 30.82 -17.28 7.66
CA LEU A 152 30.30 -18.61 7.91
C LEU A 152 31.25 -19.70 7.38
N LEU A 153 31.94 -19.42 6.27
CA LEU A 153 32.90 -20.35 5.65
C LEU A 153 34.25 -20.40 6.38
N ASP A 154 34.59 -19.39 7.19
CA ASP A 154 35.82 -19.37 8.01
C ASP A 154 35.67 -20.10 9.35
N SER A 155 34.49 -20.61 9.69
CA SER A 155 34.24 -21.34 10.94
C SER A 155 34.56 -22.86 10.88
N GLU A 156 35.08 -23.34 9.75
CA GLU A 156 35.52 -24.74 9.56
C GLU A 156 37.06 -24.92 9.60
N LYS A 157 37.77 -24.20 10.48
CA LYS A 157 39.20 -24.47 10.76
C LYS A 157 39.50 -24.66 12.24
#